data_AF-A0A6L8EF87-F1
#
_entry.id   AF-A0A6L8EF87-F1
#
_cell.length_a   1.000
_cell.length_b   1.000
_cell.length_c   1.000
_cell.angle_alpha   90.00
_cell.angle_beta   90.00
_cell.angle_gamma   90.00
#
_symmetry.space_group_name_H-M   'P 1'
#
loop_
_entity.id
_entity.type
_entity.pdbx_description
1 polymer ?
#
loop_
_entity_poly.entity_id
_entity_poly.type
_entity_poly.pdbx_seq_one_letter_code
_entity_poly.pdbx_strand_id
1 'polypeptide(L)'
;MKTVLERCLTGLCLLAAAGMASAQGVPLPVELLPLGKDIGVSSGQTVTPAYEGWYVDDDGMITLSFGYYNRNTEEILEIPVGDANRIIGAPDGNADQGQPTRFEVDRHWGVFTVKIPEGHDEAVVWRLANQGKTFDIRANLHVDYIIDAIAGDANGNFPPLIKFAEDAEWGHGPAGTTAGPLEAEVGDPLTLTAWVEDRGEVNPLFAQFFGGGGGPPPVTVTWFKQQGAGEVAFSEDSARVPAEGGAANTEVTFSEPGEYILRARVTEFTGPATAGHAQCCWTNGFVKINVSE
;
A
#
# COMPACT_ATOMS: atom_id res chain seq x y z
N MET A 1 21.16 -83.24 2.24
CA MET A 1 22.39 -83.24 1.39
C MET A 1 21.98 -82.95 -0.04
N LYS A 2 22.61 -81.94 -0.67
CA LYS A 2 23.13 -81.91 -2.06
C LYS A 2 22.62 -83.00 -3.03
N THR A 3 22.26 -82.79 -4.31
CA THR A 3 22.18 -81.66 -5.27
C THR A 3 21.73 -82.30 -6.62
N VAL A 4 21.06 -81.53 -7.50
CA VAL A 4 21.26 -81.49 -8.99
C VAL A 4 20.75 -82.74 -9.78
N LEU A 5 20.08 -82.71 -10.95
CA LEU A 5 19.69 -81.76 -12.00
C LEU A 5 18.61 -82.49 -12.84
N GLU A 6 17.60 -81.82 -13.39
CA GLU A 6 17.13 -82.16 -14.74
C GLU A 6 16.32 -81.03 -15.39
N ARG A 7 16.48 -80.95 -16.70
CA ARG A 7 16.15 -79.85 -17.61
C ARG A 7 14.64 -79.75 -17.87
N CYS A 8 14.14 -78.55 -18.18
CA CYS A 8 13.19 -78.39 -19.30
C CYS A 8 13.06 -76.93 -19.77
N LEU A 9 13.06 -76.79 -21.10
CA LEU A 9 12.79 -75.59 -21.90
C LEU A 9 11.45 -74.94 -21.54
N THR A 10 11.35 -73.61 -21.51
CA THR A 10 10.27 -72.88 -22.23
C THR A 10 10.54 -71.38 -22.41
N GLY A 11 10.46 -70.94 -23.66
CA GLY A 11 9.72 -69.73 -24.09
C GLY A 11 10.24 -68.36 -23.67
N LEU A 12 11.08 -67.75 -24.52
CA LEU A 12 11.39 -66.33 -24.49
C LEU A 12 10.26 -65.54 -25.20
N CYS A 13 9.42 -64.83 -24.45
CA CYS A 13 8.56 -63.77 -24.99
C CYS A 13 9.18 -62.40 -24.63
N LEU A 14 9.80 -61.74 -25.62
CA LEU A 14 10.17 -60.34 -25.51
C LEU A 14 8.90 -59.48 -25.57
N LEU A 15 8.57 -58.81 -24.47
CA LEU A 15 7.73 -57.61 -24.48
C LEU A 15 8.65 -56.42 -24.24
N ALA A 16 9.01 -55.72 -25.32
CA ALA A 16 9.69 -54.44 -25.24
C ALA A 16 8.68 -53.38 -24.76
N ALA A 17 8.68 -53.08 -23.46
CA ALA A 17 8.01 -51.91 -22.93
C ALA A 17 8.86 -50.68 -23.28
N ALA A 18 8.45 -49.94 -24.30
CA ALA A 18 8.98 -48.61 -24.57
C ALA A 18 8.51 -47.67 -23.45
N GLY A 19 9.36 -47.44 -22.46
CA GLY A 19 9.14 -46.41 -21.45
C GLY A 19 9.16 -45.05 -22.11
N MET A 20 8.00 -44.38 -22.20
CA MET A 20 7.94 -42.97 -22.56
C MET A 20 8.53 -42.19 -21.37
N ALA A 21 9.79 -41.78 -21.50
CA ALA A 21 10.36 -40.78 -20.62
C ALA A 21 9.71 -39.44 -20.97
N SER A 22 8.69 -39.04 -20.21
CA SER A 22 8.19 -37.68 -20.21
C SER A 22 9.27 -36.79 -19.61
N ALA A 23 9.99 -36.06 -20.45
CA ALA A 23 10.76 -34.91 -20.02
C ALA A 23 9.78 -33.85 -19.52
N GLN A 24 9.44 -33.88 -18.23
CA GLN A 24 8.87 -32.73 -17.57
C GLN A 24 9.96 -31.66 -17.54
N GLY A 25 9.89 -30.70 -18.46
CA GLY A 25 10.74 -29.53 -18.42
C GLY A 25 10.58 -28.89 -17.04
N VAL A 26 11.68 -28.72 -16.32
CA VAL A 26 11.69 -27.90 -15.11
C VAL A 26 11.18 -26.52 -15.55
N PRO A 27 10.08 -26.00 -14.98
CA PRO A 27 9.68 -24.64 -15.30
C PRO A 27 10.86 -23.74 -14.96
N LEU A 28 11.41 -23.06 -15.97
CA LEU A 28 12.41 -22.04 -15.73
C LEU A 28 11.77 -21.03 -14.78
N PRO A 29 12.41 -20.67 -13.65
CA PRO A 29 11.94 -19.54 -12.88
C PRO A 29 11.96 -18.34 -13.83
N VAL A 30 10.78 -17.89 -14.23
CA VAL A 30 10.65 -16.58 -14.85
C VAL A 30 11.04 -15.63 -13.73
N GLU A 31 12.28 -15.18 -13.72
CA GLU A 31 12.62 -13.96 -12.98
C GLU A 31 11.77 -12.86 -13.60
N LEU A 32 10.62 -12.61 -12.99
CA LEU A 32 9.84 -11.42 -13.25
C LEU A 32 10.80 -10.25 -13.14
N LEU A 33 10.90 -9.49 -14.23
CA LEU A 33 11.61 -8.23 -14.25
C LEU A 33 11.14 -7.40 -13.04
N PRO A 34 11.98 -6.50 -12.49
CA PRO A 34 11.66 -5.75 -11.28
C PRO A 34 10.32 -5.02 -11.31
N LEU A 35 9.75 -4.74 -12.49
CA LEU A 35 8.42 -4.12 -12.68
C LEU A 35 7.40 -5.02 -13.39
N GLY A 36 7.76 -6.26 -13.75
CA GLY A 36 6.84 -7.18 -14.40
C GLY A 36 5.77 -7.68 -13.44
N LYS A 37 4.50 -7.60 -13.85
CA LYS A 37 3.38 -8.31 -13.22
C LYS A 37 3.00 -9.47 -14.14
N ASP A 38 3.05 -10.70 -13.63
CA ASP A 38 2.44 -11.81 -14.34
C ASP A 38 0.94 -11.76 -14.06
N ILE A 39 0.16 -11.32 -15.04
CA ILE A 39 -1.30 -11.18 -14.93
C ILE A 39 -1.97 -12.57 -14.81
N GLY A 40 -1.29 -13.64 -15.21
CA GLY A 40 -1.77 -15.02 -15.05
C GLY A 40 -1.55 -15.60 -13.65
N VAL A 41 -0.86 -14.89 -12.75
CA VAL A 41 -0.49 -15.37 -11.41
C VAL A 41 -1.25 -14.59 -10.34
N SER A 42 -2.15 -15.26 -9.64
CA SER A 42 -2.99 -14.61 -8.63
C SER A 42 -2.34 -14.44 -7.25
N SER A 43 -1.35 -15.27 -6.93
CA SER A 43 -0.66 -15.33 -5.63
C SER A 43 0.80 -15.78 -5.76
N GLY A 44 1.61 -15.56 -4.73
CA GLY A 44 3.02 -15.96 -4.64
C GLY A 44 4.00 -14.97 -5.25
N GLN A 45 3.53 -13.83 -5.77
CA GLN A 45 4.39 -12.76 -6.28
C GLN A 45 4.83 -11.82 -5.14
N THR A 46 5.88 -11.05 -5.43
CA THR A 46 6.49 -10.16 -4.43
C THR A 46 5.77 -8.84 -4.29
N VAL A 47 5.78 -8.31 -3.07
CA VAL A 47 5.54 -6.89 -2.78
C VAL A 47 6.88 -6.17 -2.74
N THR A 48 6.98 -5.01 -3.40
CA THR A 48 8.19 -4.19 -3.37
C THR A 48 7.90 -2.79 -2.86
N PRO A 49 8.75 -2.23 -2.01
CA PRO A 49 8.62 -0.84 -1.59
C PRO A 49 9.05 0.09 -2.73
N ALA A 50 8.52 1.31 -2.73
CA ALA A 50 8.74 2.35 -3.71
C ALA A 50 9.00 3.67 -2.97
N TYR A 51 10.08 4.36 -3.35
CA TYR A 51 10.33 5.72 -2.90
C TYR A 51 9.70 6.66 -3.90
N GLU A 52 8.78 7.48 -3.42
CA GLU A 52 8.03 8.39 -4.28
C GLU A 52 8.76 9.71 -4.48
N GLY A 53 9.56 10.13 -3.49
CA GLY A 53 10.26 11.40 -3.47
C GLY A 53 10.17 12.09 -2.12
N TRP A 54 10.48 13.38 -2.11
CA TRP A 54 10.49 14.21 -0.90
C TRP A 54 9.95 15.62 -1.14
N TYR A 55 9.51 16.26 -0.07
CA TYR A 55 9.08 17.66 -0.05
C TYR A 55 9.43 18.30 1.29
N VAL A 56 9.33 19.62 1.37
CA VAL A 56 9.55 20.37 2.60
C VAL A 56 8.19 20.81 3.16
N ASP A 57 7.96 20.53 4.43
CA ASP A 57 6.77 20.98 5.17
C ASP A 57 6.89 22.46 5.56
N ASP A 58 5.78 23.09 5.95
CA ASP A 58 5.75 24.49 6.40
C ASP A 58 6.65 24.76 7.64
N ASP A 59 6.92 23.73 8.44
CA ASP A 59 7.81 23.77 9.60
C ASP A 59 9.30 23.62 9.25
N GLY A 60 9.62 23.45 7.96
CA GLY A 60 10.98 23.28 7.45
C GLY A 60 11.52 21.84 7.53
N MET A 61 10.73 20.88 8.01
CA MET A 61 11.10 19.47 7.99
C MET A 61 11.04 18.91 6.57
N ILE A 62 11.90 17.93 6.28
CA ILE A 62 11.87 17.20 5.01
C ILE A 62 11.01 15.95 5.20
N THR A 63 9.96 15.81 4.40
CA THR A 63 9.07 14.66 4.41
C THR A 63 9.38 13.72 3.26
N LEU A 64 9.72 12.47 3.58
CA LEU A 64 10.01 11.40 2.65
C LEU A 64 8.75 10.56 2.40
N SER A 65 8.31 10.44 1.16
CA SER A 65 7.09 9.71 0.79
C SER A 65 7.42 8.32 0.23
N PHE A 66 6.71 7.31 0.70
CA PHE A 66 6.92 5.91 0.31
C PHE A 66 5.60 5.24 -0.07
N GLY A 67 5.62 4.39 -1.09
CA GLY A 67 4.51 3.52 -1.49
C GLY A 67 4.98 2.10 -1.76
N TYR A 68 4.12 1.24 -2.28
CA TYR A 68 4.50 -0.11 -2.65
C TYR A 68 3.77 -0.59 -3.90
N TYR A 69 4.30 -1.65 -4.50
CA TYR A 69 3.60 -2.41 -5.52
C TYR A 69 3.47 -3.88 -5.11
N ASN A 70 2.23 -4.33 -4.91
CA ASN A 70 1.89 -5.74 -4.80
C ASN A 70 1.57 -6.28 -6.20
N ARG A 71 2.38 -7.21 -6.69
CA ARG A 71 2.24 -7.78 -8.04
C ARG A 71 1.15 -8.83 -8.14
N ASN A 72 0.67 -9.35 -7.01
CA ASN A 72 -0.44 -10.29 -7.00
C ASN A 72 -1.72 -9.63 -7.54
N THR A 73 -2.62 -10.42 -8.10
CA THR A 73 -3.95 -9.96 -8.51
C THR A 73 -5.01 -10.25 -7.46
N GLU A 74 -4.74 -11.18 -6.53
CA GLU A 74 -5.70 -11.60 -5.50
C GLU A 74 -5.07 -11.69 -4.09
N GLU A 75 -3.80 -12.08 -3.99
CA GLU A 75 -3.13 -12.22 -2.70
C GLU A 75 -2.79 -10.87 -2.05
N ILE A 76 -3.32 -10.69 -0.84
CA ILE A 76 -2.95 -9.63 0.10
C ILE A 76 -1.89 -10.22 1.04
N LEU A 77 -0.81 -9.48 1.27
CA LEU A 77 0.25 -9.93 2.18
C LEU A 77 0.14 -9.21 3.53
N GLU A 78 0.33 -9.95 4.61
CA GLU A 78 0.54 -9.40 5.95
C GLU A 78 2.01 -9.58 6.35
N ILE A 79 2.71 -8.47 6.57
CA ILE A 79 4.12 -8.45 6.98
C ILE A 79 4.25 -7.48 8.15
N PRO A 80 4.28 -7.97 9.40
CA PRO A 80 4.33 -7.12 10.58
C PRO A 80 5.62 -6.32 10.64
N VAL A 81 5.59 -5.20 11.36
CA VAL A 81 6.81 -4.42 11.62
C VAL A 81 7.84 -5.31 12.33
N GLY A 82 9.07 -5.27 11.84
CA GLY A 82 10.15 -6.12 12.31
C GLY A 82 11.27 -6.22 11.29
N ASP A 83 12.12 -7.24 11.38
CA ASP A 83 13.29 -7.37 10.50
C ASP A 83 12.94 -7.44 9.01
N ALA A 84 11.76 -7.98 8.69
CA ALA A 84 11.23 -8.07 7.33
C ALA A 84 10.47 -6.81 6.87
N ASN A 85 10.09 -5.89 7.75
CA ASN A 85 9.38 -4.66 7.40
C ASN A 85 9.75 -3.55 8.37
N ARG A 86 10.76 -2.75 8.02
CA ARG A 86 11.33 -1.73 8.92
C ARG A 86 11.90 -0.55 8.19
N ILE A 87 11.87 0.59 8.86
CA ILE A 87 12.67 1.75 8.52
C ILE A 87 14.06 1.62 9.17
N ILE A 88 15.08 1.99 8.41
CA ILE A 88 16.47 2.08 8.86
C ILE A 88 16.88 3.53 8.66
N GLY A 89 17.58 4.11 9.64
CA GLY A 89 18.06 5.49 9.60
C GLY A 89 17.00 6.56 9.83
N ALA A 90 15.86 6.21 10.46
CA ALA A 90 14.92 7.20 10.95
C ALA A 90 15.56 8.09 12.05
N PRO A 91 15.20 9.39 12.17
CA PRO A 91 15.87 10.30 13.11
C PRO A 91 15.77 9.90 14.59
N ASP A 92 14.69 9.25 14.98
CA ASP A 92 14.45 8.74 16.33
C ASP A 92 15.01 7.31 16.54
N GLY A 93 15.56 6.71 15.49
CA GLY A 93 16.01 5.32 15.47
C GLY A 93 14.88 4.29 15.50
N ASN A 94 13.61 4.70 15.46
CA ASN A 94 12.48 3.79 15.50
C ASN A 94 12.26 3.14 14.13
N ALA A 95 12.20 1.81 14.12
CA ALA A 95 11.95 1.01 12.93
C ALA A 95 10.51 1.12 12.43
N ASP A 96 9.57 1.51 13.29
CA ASP A 96 8.19 1.81 12.95
C ASP A 96 7.98 3.31 12.76
N GLN A 97 7.66 3.71 11.53
CA GLN A 97 7.28 5.07 11.18
C GLN A 97 5.85 5.11 10.60
N GLY A 98 5.04 4.07 10.84
CA GLY A 98 3.68 3.95 10.29
C GLY A 98 3.62 3.27 8.92
N GLN A 99 4.68 2.57 8.51
CA GLN A 99 4.67 1.76 7.28
C GLN A 99 3.58 0.68 7.35
N PRO A 100 2.94 0.32 6.22
CA PRO A 100 1.85 -0.65 6.23
C PRO A 100 2.34 -2.03 6.67
N THR A 101 1.50 -2.76 7.41
CA THR A 101 1.68 -4.19 7.66
C THR A 101 0.76 -5.05 6.80
N ARG A 102 -0.25 -4.46 6.16
CA ARG A 102 -1.13 -5.14 5.20
C ARG A 102 -0.96 -4.51 3.81
N PHE A 103 -0.61 -5.34 2.84
CA PHE A 103 -0.28 -4.95 1.48
C PHE A 103 -1.37 -5.43 0.53
N GLU A 104 -2.30 -4.53 0.24
CA GLU A 104 -3.34 -4.70 -0.77
C GLU A 104 -2.74 -5.00 -2.14
N VAL A 105 -3.54 -5.55 -3.05
CA VAL A 105 -3.11 -5.78 -4.43
C VAL A 105 -2.88 -4.47 -5.17
N ASP A 106 -2.12 -4.54 -6.27
CA ASP A 106 -1.78 -3.41 -7.12
C ASP A 106 -0.88 -2.36 -6.45
N ARG A 107 -0.80 -1.17 -7.07
CA ARG A 107 0.11 -0.09 -6.72
C ARG A 107 -0.57 0.85 -5.74
N HIS A 108 0.10 1.12 -4.63
CA HIS A 108 -0.34 2.10 -3.65
C HIS A 108 0.74 3.16 -3.46
N TRP A 109 0.44 4.40 -3.83
CA TRP A 109 1.35 5.55 -3.77
C TRP A 109 1.32 6.24 -2.42
N GLY A 110 2.49 6.71 -1.97
CA GLY A 110 2.66 7.56 -0.78
C GLY A 110 1.90 7.09 0.46
N VAL A 111 1.92 5.79 0.75
CA VAL A 111 1.10 5.16 1.78
C VAL A 111 1.48 5.51 3.21
N PHE A 112 2.69 6.03 3.42
CA PHE A 112 3.15 6.63 4.67
C PHE A 112 4.33 7.56 4.35
N THR A 113 4.77 8.30 5.37
CA THR A 113 5.90 9.20 5.26
C THR A 113 6.86 9.07 6.43
N VAL A 114 8.11 9.47 6.23
CA VAL A 114 9.11 9.63 7.29
C VAL A 114 9.60 11.07 7.28
N LYS A 115 9.47 11.78 8.40
CA LYS A 115 9.98 13.14 8.55
C LYS A 115 11.41 13.13 9.03
N ILE A 116 12.28 13.93 8.41
CA ILE A 116 13.67 14.12 8.82
C ILE A 116 13.98 15.62 8.96
N PRO A 117 14.86 16.01 9.90
CA PRO A 117 15.33 17.38 9.98
C PRO A 117 16.25 17.72 8.79
N GLU A 118 16.40 19.00 8.49
CA GLU A 118 17.44 19.46 7.56
C GLU A 118 18.82 19.02 8.05
N GLY A 119 19.67 18.54 7.12
CA GLY A 119 21.01 18.08 7.45
C GLY A 119 21.07 16.69 8.11
N HIS A 120 19.99 15.90 8.07
CA HIS A 120 20.05 14.49 8.49
C HIS A 120 21.03 13.69 7.63
N ASP A 121 22.07 13.15 8.26
CA ASP A 121 23.18 12.50 7.57
C ASP A 121 22.92 11.02 7.23
N GLU A 122 22.07 10.33 8.00
CA GLU A 122 21.82 8.90 7.79
C GLU A 122 20.82 8.68 6.64
N ALA A 123 21.11 7.70 5.80
CA ALA A 123 20.19 7.32 4.74
C ALA A 123 18.95 6.65 5.32
N VAL A 124 17.78 7.25 5.10
CA VAL A 124 16.50 6.59 5.40
C VAL A 124 16.24 5.50 4.35
N VAL A 125 16.02 4.27 4.82
CA VAL A 125 15.75 3.11 3.97
C VAL A 125 14.51 2.39 4.47
N TRP A 126 13.56 2.08 3.58
CA TRP A 126 12.50 1.12 3.88
C TRP A 126 12.90 -0.25 3.37
N ARG A 127 13.08 -1.19 4.32
CA ARG A 127 13.34 -2.61 4.04
C ARG A 127 12.04 -3.38 4.05
N LEU A 128 11.83 -4.18 3.01
CA LEU A 128 10.75 -5.15 2.92
C LEU A 128 11.29 -6.51 2.45
N ALA A 129 11.02 -7.58 3.20
CA ALA A 129 11.38 -8.94 2.85
C ALA A 129 10.14 -9.82 2.75
N ASN A 130 9.95 -10.46 1.60
CA ASN A 130 8.83 -11.35 1.33
C ASN A 130 9.17 -12.28 0.16
N GLN A 131 8.50 -13.43 0.09
CA GLN A 131 8.67 -14.42 -0.98
C GLN A 131 10.15 -14.78 -1.25
N GLY A 132 10.93 -14.92 -0.17
CA GLY A 132 12.36 -15.27 -0.23
C GLY A 132 13.29 -14.17 -0.77
N LYS A 133 12.80 -12.95 -0.97
CA LYS A 133 13.59 -11.80 -1.42
C LYS A 133 13.58 -10.69 -0.38
N THR A 134 14.62 -9.86 -0.40
CA THR A 134 14.74 -8.64 0.40
C THR A 134 14.91 -7.45 -0.52
N PHE A 135 14.13 -6.40 -0.28
CA PHE A 135 14.12 -5.16 -1.03
C PHE A 135 14.41 -4.02 -0.09
N ASP A 136 15.45 -3.24 -0.41
CA ASP A 136 15.80 -2.02 0.31
C ASP A 136 15.61 -0.85 -0.65
N ILE A 137 14.66 0.04 -0.32
CA ILE A 137 14.50 1.30 -1.07
C ILE A 137 15.02 2.46 -0.22
N ARG A 138 16.03 3.14 -0.75
CA ARG A 138 16.69 4.26 -0.10
C ARG A 138 16.07 5.58 -0.56
N ALA A 139 15.75 6.45 0.38
CA ALA A 139 15.35 7.82 0.08
C ALA A 139 16.52 8.61 -0.50
N ASN A 140 16.22 9.47 -1.48
CA ASN A 140 17.21 10.29 -2.17
C ASN A 140 16.75 11.75 -2.17
N LEU A 141 17.54 12.62 -1.54
CA LEU A 141 17.27 14.05 -1.43
C LEU A 141 17.74 14.86 -2.66
N HIS A 142 18.16 14.21 -3.74
CA HIS A 142 18.46 14.91 -4.97
C HIS A 142 17.22 15.64 -5.50
N VAL A 143 17.41 16.81 -6.10
CA VAL A 143 16.33 17.70 -6.55
C VAL A 143 15.38 17.04 -7.56
N ASP A 144 15.87 16.05 -8.31
CA ASP A 144 15.06 15.27 -9.26
C ASP A 144 14.01 14.38 -8.60
N TYR A 145 14.10 14.19 -7.27
CA TYR A 145 13.13 13.44 -6.46
C TYR A 145 12.21 14.36 -5.64
N ILE A 146 12.23 15.67 -5.87
CA ILE A 146 11.25 16.57 -5.27
C ILE A 146 9.88 16.24 -5.85
N ILE A 147 8.87 16.10 -4.99
CA ILE A 147 7.49 15.85 -5.39
C ILE A 147 6.59 17.03 -5.03
N ASP A 148 5.64 17.28 -5.93
CA ASP A 148 4.61 18.30 -5.77
C ASP A 148 3.44 17.76 -4.91
N ALA A 149 3.76 17.27 -3.72
CA ALA A 149 2.81 16.58 -2.84
C ALA A 149 1.91 17.51 -2.02
N ILE A 150 2.32 18.78 -1.87
CA ILE A 150 1.60 19.80 -1.11
C ILE A 150 1.32 21.05 -1.96
N ALA A 151 2.29 21.45 -2.78
CA ALA A 151 2.24 22.70 -3.54
C ALA A 151 1.28 22.67 -4.75
N GLY A 152 0.65 21.53 -4.99
CA GLY A 152 -0.17 21.27 -6.18
C GLY A 152 0.68 20.93 -7.40
N ASP A 153 0.08 20.28 -8.40
CA ASP A 153 0.81 19.94 -9.63
C ASP A 153 1.18 21.18 -10.46
N ALA A 154 1.93 20.97 -11.54
CA ALA A 154 2.31 22.01 -12.49
C ALA A 154 1.11 22.77 -13.13
N ASN A 155 -0.13 22.30 -12.92
CA ASN A 155 -1.34 22.95 -13.38
C ASN A 155 -2.13 23.65 -12.26
N GLY A 156 -1.63 23.66 -11.03
CA GLY A 156 -2.29 24.23 -9.87
C GLY A 156 -3.33 23.32 -9.21
N ASN A 157 -3.36 22.01 -9.50
CA ASN A 157 -4.25 21.08 -8.81
C ASN A 157 -3.67 20.71 -7.44
N PHE A 158 -4.36 21.05 -6.36
CA PHE A 158 -3.95 20.73 -4.99
C PHE A 158 -4.58 19.44 -4.48
N PRO A 159 -3.89 18.70 -3.60
CA PRO A 159 -4.46 17.53 -2.95
C PRO A 159 -5.73 17.87 -2.15
N PRO A 160 -6.73 16.98 -2.13
CA PRO A 160 -7.94 17.16 -1.34
C PRO A 160 -7.59 17.22 0.16
N LEU A 161 -8.47 17.75 0.97
CA LEU A 161 -8.26 17.89 2.40
C LEU A 161 -8.99 16.81 3.19
N ILE A 162 -8.43 16.43 4.34
CA ILE A 162 -9.07 15.53 5.29
C ILE A 162 -8.85 15.98 6.73
N LYS A 163 -9.86 15.77 7.59
CA LYS A 163 -9.74 15.83 9.05
C LYS A 163 -10.68 14.83 9.71
N PHE A 164 -10.42 14.51 10.98
CA PHE A 164 -11.19 13.52 11.77
C PHE A 164 -11.93 14.13 12.97
N ALA A 165 -11.99 15.45 13.05
CA ALA A 165 -12.87 16.19 13.96
C ALA A 165 -13.26 17.53 13.32
N GLU A 166 -14.45 18.05 13.61
CA GLU A 166 -14.94 19.29 12.99
C GLU A 166 -14.00 20.49 13.19
N ASP A 167 -13.42 20.62 14.38
CA ASP A 167 -12.54 21.75 14.74
C ASP A 167 -11.04 21.42 14.55
N ALA A 168 -10.70 20.27 13.96
CA ALA A 168 -9.31 19.91 13.69
C ALA A 168 -8.74 20.63 12.46
N GLU A 169 -7.42 20.76 12.43
CA GLU A 169 -6.70 21.26 11.26
C GLU A 169 -6.82 20.28 10.08
N TRP A 170 -6.93 20.84 8.88
CA TRP A 170 -6.96 20.08 7.64
C TRP A 170 -5.58 19.50 7.32
N GLY A 171 -5.54 18.19 7.09
CA GLY A 171 -4.38 17.51 6.51
C GLY A 171 -4.48 17.42 4.99
N HIS A 172 -3.32 17.32 4.34
CA HIS A 172 -3.21 17.11 2.89
C HIS A 172 -1.95 16.35 2.49
N GLY A 173 -1.96 15.77 1.29
CA GLY A 173 -0.86 15.02 0.73
C GLY A 173 -0.60 13.68 1.44
N PRO A 174 0.60 13.10 1.25
CA PRO A 174 0.96 11.78 1.76
C PRO A 174 0.95 11.65 3.27
N ALA A 175 1.46 12.67 3.96
CA ALA A 175 1.48 12.71 5.42
C ALA A 175 0.09 12.99 6.01
N GLY A 176 -0.70 13.84 5.35
CA GLY A 176 -2.07 14.07 5.74
C GLY A 176 -2.22 14.66 7.13
N THR A 177 -3.14 14.09 7.91
CA THR A 177 -3.29 14.34 9.34
C THR A 177 -3.45 13.02 10.09
N THR A 178 -3.13 13.02 11.39
CA THR A 178 -3.30 11.85 12.26
C THR A 178 -4.17 12.21 13.46
N ALA A 179 -5.16 11.38 13.77
CA ALA A 179 -6.02 11.50 14.95
C ALA A 179 -5.91 10.28 15.88
N GLY A 180 -6.42 10.44 17.10
CA GLY A 180 -6.46 9.39 18.12
C GLY A 180 -5.30 9.43 19.12
N PRO A 181 -5.10 8.34 19.89
CA PRO A 181 -5.81 7.07 19.76
C PRO A 181 -7.31 7.19 20.12
N LEU A 182 -8.16 6.50 19.36
CA LEU A 182 -9.54 6.20 19.76
C LEU A 182 -9.54 4.85 20.51
N GLU A 183 -10.54 4.64 21.36
CA GLU A 183 -10.68 3.39 22.12
C GLU A 183 -11.82 2.54 21.52
N ALA A 184 -11.59 1.23 21.43
CA ALA A 184 -12.56 0.24 20.94
C ALA A 184 -12.43 -1.09 21.71
N GLU A 185 -13.44 -1.95 21.61
CA GLU A 185 -13.44 -3.32 22.15
C GLU A 185 -13.55 -4.31 20.98
N VAL A 186 -13.04 -5.54 21.16
CA VAL A 186 -13.11 -6.58 20.14
C VAL A 186 -14.57 -6.89 19.80
N GLY A 187 -14.89 -6.88 18.50
CA GLY A 187 -16.24 -7.17 17.99
C GLY A 187 -17.25 -6.02 18.08
N ASP A 188 -16.97 -4.98 18.88
CA ASP A 188 -17.86 -3.83 19.04
C ASP A 188 -17.62 -2.78 17.93
N PRO A 189 -18.67 -2.34 17.21
CA PRO A 189 -18.52 -1.34 16.17
C PRO A 189 -18.11 0.04 16.71
N LEU A 190 -17.02 0.60 16.19
CA LEU A 190 -16.61 1.99 16.40
C LEU A 190 -16.97 2.82 15.16
N THR A 191 -17.65 3.94 15.35
CA THR A 191 -17.90 4.88 14.24
C THR A 191 -16.68 5.75 13.97
N LEU A 192 -16.24 5.78 12.71
CA LEU A 192 -15.23 6.70 12.20
C LEU A 192 -15.89 7.75 11.31
N THR A 193 -15.46 9.00 11.45
CA THR A 193 -15.90 10.11 10.61
C THR A 193 -14.70 10.79 9.98
N ALA A 194 -14.71 10.90 8.65
CA ALA A 194 -13.77 11.71 7.90
C ALA A 194 -14.51 12.89 7.25
N TRP A 195 -14.11 14.12 7.61
CA TRP A 195 -14.53 15.31 6.87
C TRP A 195 -13.52 15.53 5.77
N VAL A 196 -14.03 15.77 4.56
CA VAL A 196 -13.21 15.97 3.38
C VAL A 196 -13.74 17.14 2.57
N GLU A 197 -12.84 17.81 1.85
CA GLU A 197 -13.18 18.83 0.85
C GLU A 197 -12.12 18.81 -0.26
N ASP A 198 -12.52 19.10 -1.48
CA ASP A 198 -11.62 19.45 -2.57
C ASP A 198 -11.56 20.98 -2.63
N ARG A 199 -10.36 21.55 -2.72
CA ARG A 199 -10.19 23.01 -2.78
C ARG A 199 -10.76 23.62 -4.07
N GLY A 200 -11.21 22.80 -5.02
CA GLY A 200 -12.03 23.23 -6.14
C GLY A 200 -11.26 24.01 -7.20
N GLU A 201 -9.93 24.00 -7.14
CA GLU A 201 -9.08 24.45 -8.24
C GLU A 201 -9.20 23.42 -9.36
N VAL A 202 -10.05 23.75 -10.34
CA VAL A 202 -10.57 22.79 -11.32
C VAL A 202 -9.40 22.10 -12.02
N ASN A 203 -9.29 20.78 -11.80
CA ASN A 203 -8.41 19.93 -12.57
C ASN A 203 -8.55 20.27 -14.08
N PRO A 204 -7.50 20.73 -14.77
CA PRO A 204 -7.60 21.19 -16.14
C PRO A 204 -8.13 20.11 -17.09
N LEU A 205 -7.89 18.83 -16.76
CA LEU A 205 -8.44 17.70 -17.49
C LEU A 205 -9.98 17.62 -17.33
N PHE A 206 -10.49 17.86 -16.13
CA PHE A 206 -11.94 17.99 -15.91
C PHE A 206 -12.52 19.17 -16.69
N ALA A 207 -11.88 20.35 -16.63
CA ALA A 207 -12.33 21.53 -17.39
C ALA A 207 -12.34 21.27 -18.91
N GLN A 208 -11.33 20.56 -19.42
CA GLN A 208 -11.17 20.24 -20.83
C GLN A 208 -12.21 19.24 -21.36
N PHE A 209 -12.58 18.22 -20.58
CA PHE A 209 -13.47 17.14 -21.03
C PHE A 209 -14.92 17.28 -20.54
N PHE A 210 -15.16 17.99 -19.43
CA PHE A 210 -16.46 18.02 -18.73
C PHE A 210 -16.95 19.43 -18.38
N GLY A 211 -16.31 20.50 -18.88
CA GLY A 211 -16.64 21.92 -18.60
C GLY A 211 -18.01 22.42 -19.10
N GLY A 212 -19.00 21.53 -19.29
CA GLY A 212 -20.31 21.80 -19.86
C GLY A 212 -21.50 21.86 -18.88
N GLY A 213 -21.27 21.89 -17.55
CA GLY A 213 -22.35 22.24 -16.59
C GLY A 213 -22.60 21.31 -15.39
N GLY A 214 -21.66 20.42 -15.03
CA GLY A 214 -21.63 19.78 -13.72
C GLY A 214 -20.48 20.38 -12.91
N GLY A 215 -20.69 20.67 -11.62
CA GLY A 215 -19.61 21.10 -10.72
C GLY A 215 -18.45 20.08 -10.67
N PRO A 216 -17.37 20.38 -9.93
CA PRO A 216 -16.24 19.45 -9.80
C PRO A 216 -16.73 18.05 -9.36
N PRO A 217 -16.11 16.98 -9.87
CA PRO A 217 -16.54 15.63 -9.57
C PRO A 217 -16.32 15.33 -8.08
N PRO A 218 -17.15 14.48 -7.46
CA PRO A 218 -16.98 14.15 -6.06
C PRO A 218 -15.63 13.47 -5.80
N VAL A 219 -15.10 13.67 -4.58
CA VAL A 219 -13.96 12.92 -4.07
C VAL A 219 -14.41 11.59 -3.50
N THR A 220 -13.51 10.61 -3.47
CA THR A 220 -13.76 9.28 -2.87
C THR A 220 -12.87 9.11 -1.65
N VAL A 221 -13.46 8.79 -0.50
CA VAL A 221 -12.75 8.36 0.71
C VAL A 221 -12.71 6.85 0.72
N THR A 222 -11.53 6.25 0.83
CA THR A 222 -11.35 4.80 0.95
C THR A 222 -10.54 4.46 2.20
N TRP A 223 -11.03 3.53 3.01
CA TRP A 223 -10.43 3.08 4.25
C TRP A 223 -9.60 1.81 4.05
N PHE A 224 -8.48 1.74 4.77
CA PHE A 224 -7.56 0.60 4.76
C PHE A 224 -7.08 0.30 6.18
N LYS A 225 -6.91 -0.98 6.51
CA LYS A 225 -6.01 -1.37 7.61
C LYS A 225 -4.58 -1.02 7.22
N GLN A 226 -3.97 -0.06 7.91
CA GLN A 226 -2.57 0.29 7.72
C GLN A 226 -1.69 -0.61 8.60
N GLN A 227 -2.01 -0.72 9.89
CA GLN A 227 -1.31 -1.57 10.85
C GLN A 227 -2.29 -2.23 11.84
N GLY A 228 -1.90 -3.38 12.39
CA GLY A 228 -2.62 -4.11 13.43
C GLY A 228 -2.54 -5.63 13.27
N ALA A 229 -2.73 -6.39 14.36
CA ALA A 229 -2.61 -7.85 14.36
C ALA A 229 -3.83 -8.56 13.76
N GLY A 230 -5.05 -8.16 14.13
CA GLY A 230 -6.29 -8.80 13.70
C GLY A 230 -6.88 -8.28 12.40
N GLU A 231 -7.91 -8.97 11.92
CA GLU A 231 -8.80 -8.50 10.87
C GLU A 231 -9.54 -7.23 11.29
N VAL A 232 -9.70 -6.33 10.32
CA VAL A 232 -10.46 -5.08 10.42
C VAL A 232 -11.57 -5.12 9.38
N ALA A 233 -12.81 -4.97 9.80
CA ALA A 233 -13.96 -4.94 8.89
C ALA A 233 -14.68 -3.60 8.98
N PHE A 234 -14.84 -2.95 7.82
CA PHE A 234 -15.61 -1.73 7.64
C PHE A 234 -17.02 -2.08 7.17
N SER A 235 -18.04 -1.37 7.65
CA SER A 235 -19.42 -1.51 7.14
C SER A 235 -19.52 -1.04 5.68
N GLU A 236 -18.84 0.05 5.37
CA GLU A 236 -18.52 0.50 4.01
C GLU A 236 -17.08 1.04 4.01
N ASP A 237 -16.21 0.48 3.19
CA ASP A 237 -14.81 0.91 3.11
C ASP A 237 -14.60 2.10 2.16
N SER A 238 -15.61 2.46 1.37
CA SER A 238 -15.52 3.49 0.35
C SER A 238 -16.77 4.35 0.26
N ALA A 239 -16.61 5.67 0.26
CA ALA A 239 -17.71 6.62 0.16
C ALA A 239 -17.35 7.80 -0.75
N ARG A 240 -18.34 8.28 -1.52
CA ARG A 240 -18.21 9.50 -2.32
C ARG A 240 -18.74 10.69 -1.56
N VAL A 241 -17.99 11.79 -1.58
CA VAL A 241 -18.34 13.06 -0.93
C VAL A 241 -18.34 14.16 -1.99
N PRO A 242 -19.31 15.10 -1.99
CA PRO A 242 -19.26 16.25 -2.88
C PRO A 242 -17.92 17.01 -2.75
N ALA A 243 -17.43 17.55 -3.86
CA ALA A 243 -16.15 18.25 -3.89
C ALA A 243 -16.15 19.49 -2.99
N GLU A 244 -17.28 20.19 -2.86
CA GLU A 244 -17.45 21.31 -1.93
C GLU A 244 -17.32 20.92 -0.45
N GLY A 245 -17.31 19.63 -0.16
CA GLY A 245 -17.02 19.05 1.13
C GLY A 245 -18.19 18.37 1.81
N GLY A 246 -17.87 17.56 2.81
CA GLY A 246 -18.82 16.79 3.59
C GLY A 246 -18.17 15.75 4.48
N ALA A 247 -18.99 15.04 5.25
CA ALA A 247 -18.55 13.96 6.12
C ALA A 247 -18.86 12.58 5.50
N ALA A 248 -17.87 11.69 5.53
CA ALA A 248 -18.03 10.26 5.27
C ALA A 248 -17.93 9.51 6.60
N ASN A 249 -18.97 8.73 6.92
CA ASN A 249 -19.00 7.89 8.12
C ASN A 249 -18.87 6.42 7.73
N THR A 250 -18.17 5.64 8.55
CA THR A 250 -18.16 4.18 8.47
C THR A 250 -18.09 3.60 9.88
N GLU A 251 -18.59 2.38 10.04
CA GLU A 251 -18.38 1.60 11.27
C GLU A 251 -17.23 0.63 11.04
N VAL A 252 -16.35 0.49 12.03
CA VAL A 252 -15.23 -0.44 11.99
C VAL A 252 -15.31 -1.41 13.16
N THR A 253 -14.97 -2.68 12.91
CA THR A 253 -14.85 -3.73 13.93
C THR A 253 -13.49 -4.41 13.85
N PHE A 254 -13.01 -4.89 15.00
CA PHE A 254 -11.71 -5.53 15.17
C PHE A 254 -11.88 -6.94 15.72
N SER A 255 -11.05 -7.87 15.26
CA SER A 255 -11.10 -9.28 15.69
C SER A 255 -10.14 -9.63 16.82
N GLU A 256 -9.13 -8.79 17.09
CA GLU A 256 -8.11 -9.02 18.12
C GLU A 256 -7.75 -7.71 18.84
N PRO A 257 -7.40 -7.77 20.14
CA PRO A 257 -6.92 -6.60 20.87
C PRO A 257 -5.55 -6.14 20.35
N GLY A 258 -5.23 -4.86 20.55
CA GLY A 258 -3.94 -4.29 20.17
C GLY A 258 -4.01 -2.86 19.68
N GLU A 259 -2.87 -2.33 19.24
CA GLU A 259 -2.78 -1.03 18.61
C GLU A 259 -2.96 -1.16 17.09
N TYR A 260 -3.82 -0.32 16.52
CA TYR A 260 -4.12 -0.29 15.10
C TYR A 260 -3.87 1.10 14.55
N ILE A 261 -3.46 1.15 13.28
CA ILE A 261 -3.52 2.35 12.46
C ILE A 261 -4.45 2.04 11.30
N LEU A 262 -5.48 2.86 11.15
CA LEU A 262 -6.34 2.87 9.97
C LEU A 262 -5.96 4.06 9.11
N ARG A 263 -5.99 3.87 7.79
CA ARG A 263 -5.71 4.94 6.83
C ARG A 263 -6.94 5.21 6.00
N ALA A 264 -7.43 6.44 6.03
CA ALA A 264 -8.33 6.97 5.02
C ALA A 264 -7.51 7.58 3.89
N ARG A 265 -7.83 7.26 2.64
CA ARG A 265 -7.29 7.94 1.46
C ARG A 265 -8.41 8.65 0.76
N VAL A 266 -8.27 9.96 0.59
CA VAL A 266 -9.15 10.78 -0.25
C VAL A 266 -8.53 10.86 -1.63
N THR A 267 -9.29 10.53 -2.67
CA THR A 267 -8.84 10.62 -4.06
C THR A 267 -9.83 11.42 -4.88
N GLU A 268 -9.30 12.29 -5.74
CA GLU A 268 -10.07 12.90 -6.82
C GLU A 268 -10.43 11.88 -7.91
N PHE A 269 -11.29 12.29 -8.85
CA PHE A 269 -11.76 11.46 -9.97
C PHE A 269 -10.63 10.89 -10.84
N THR A 270 -9.55 11.64 -11.02
CA THR A 270 -8.35 11.21 -11.73
C THR A 270 -7.57 10.17 -10.92
N GLY A 271 -7.50 10.35 -9.60
CA GLY A 271 -6.76 9.50 -8.69
C GLY A 271 -5.25 9.45 -8.98
N PRO A 272 -4.48 8.73 -8.16
CA PRO A 272 -3.01 8.67 -8.29
C PRO A 272 -2.54 8.03 -9.59
N ALA A 273 -3.31 7.08 -10.16
CA ALA A 273 -2.90 6.33 -11.34
C ALA A 273 -2.85 7.20 -12.62
N THR A 274 -3.70 8.23 -12.71
CA THR A 274 -3.72 9.11 -13.89
C THR A 274 -2.93 10.41 -13.69
N ALA A 275 -2.61 10.75 -12.44
CA ALA A 275 -1.75 11.88 -12.09
C ALA A 275 -0.25 11.65 -12.45
N GLY A 276 0.13 10.42 -12.80
CA GLY A 276 1.51 10.08 -13.11
C GLY A 276 2.40 10.16 -11.85
N HIS A 277 3.51 10.90 -11.93
CA HIS A 277 4.37 11.18 -10.77
C HIS A 277 3.87 12.35 -9.90
N ALA A 278 2.80 13.05 -10.30
CA ALA A 278 2.25 14.14 -9.50
C ALA A 278 1.42 13.59 -8.32
N GLN A 279 1.68 14.09 -7.12
CA GLN A 279 0.96 13.70 -5.89
C GLN A 279 -0.14 14.70 -5.50
N CYS A 280 -0.63 15.45 -6.49
CA CYS A 280 -1.69 16.45 -6.41
C CYS A 280 -3.07 15.94 -6.05
N CYS A 281 -3.33 14.65 -6.19
CA CYS A 281 -4.67 14.19 -6.54
C CYS A 281 -5.22 13.18 -5.53
N TRP A 282 -4.52 13.08 -4.40
CA TRP A 282 -4.93 12.28 -3.26
C TRP A 282 -4.27 12.77 -1.96
N THR A 283 -4.92 12.46 -0.85
CA THR A 283 -4.46 12.76 0.51
C THR A 283 -4.71 11.55 1.40
N ASN A 284 -3.79 11.26 2.32
CA ASN A 284 -4.06 10.32 3.40
C ASN A 284 -4.57 11.03 4.64
N GLY A 285 -5.20 10.27 5.53
CA GLY A 285 -5.31 10.59 6.94
C GLY A 285 -5.22 9.29 7.73
N PHE A 286 -4.71 9.37 8.95
CA PHE A 286 -4.47 8.21 9.80
C PHE A 286 -5.26 8.33 11.10
N VAL A 287 -5.85 7.23 11.55
CA VAL A 287 -6.53 7.14 12.85
C VAL A 287 -5.85 6.03 13.64
N LYS A 288 -5.28 6.40 14.79
CA LYS A 288 -4.75 5.44 15.77
C LYS A 288 -5.89 4.91 16.62
N ILE A 289 -5.90 3.62 16.91
CA ILE A 289 -6.95 2.97 17.68
C ILE A 289 -6.33 1.96 18.64
N ASN A 290 -6.73 2.03 19.91
CA ASN A 290 -6.44 1.04 20.93
C ASN A 290 -7.66 0.13 21.07
N VAL A 291 -7.46 -1.18 20.87
CA VAL A 291 -8.50 -2.19 20.98
C VAL A 291 -8.25 -3.03 22.21
N SER A 292 -9.18 -3.02 23.17
CA SER A 292 -9.19 -3.92 24.32
C SER A 292 -10.03 -5.18 24.06
N GLU A 293 -9.94 -6.15 24.97
CA GLU A 293 -10.80 -7.35 24.98
C GLU A 293 -12.29 -7.02 24.97
#